data_AF-A0A135V6D3-F1
#
_entry.id   AF-A0A135V6D3-F1
#
_cell.length_a   1.000
_cell.length_b   1.000
_cell.length_c   1.000
_cell.angle_alpha   90.00
_cell.angle_beta   90.00
_cell.angle_gamma   90.00
#
_symmetry.space_group_name_H-M   'P 1'
#
loop_
_entity.id
_entity.type
_entity.pdbx_description
1 polymer ?
#
loop_
_entity_poly.entity_id
_entity_poly.type
_entity_poly.pdbx_seq_one_letter_code
_entity_poly.pdbx_strand_id
1 'polypeptide(L)'
;MSTQATLSAVTDERKARLAKLKNLKRKQPADEIVAPESERAASPPTEPDVTKLHLSGRNYDPETRGPKLGFEAPPTQDLENPTLEELAADIEADVKQKAAEEAQDDKGIDLFKLQPKKPNWDLKRDLEKKLEILNVRTDNAIAKLVRERITGAQKAVTQAKQVEAGSREGDAAGIDGIALVEGVRVREREEEDERREKADEEDEDLAV
;
A
#
# COMPACT_ATOMS: atom_id res chain seq x y z
N MET A 1 14.63 42.12 50.23
CA MET A 1 15.00 40.98 49.37
C MET A 1 15.74 39.85 50.11
N SER A 2 15.55 39.65 51.44
CA SER A 2 16.30 38.63 52.23
C SER A 2 15.44 37.43 52.65
N THR A 3 14.12 37.57 52.65
CA THR A 3 13.18 36.54 53.14
C THR A 3 13.02 35.33 52.23
N GLN A 4 13.24 35.48 50.92
CA GLN A 4 13.16 34.37 49.97
C GLN A 4 14.39 33.45 50.09
N ALA A 5 15.57 34.02 50.33
CA ALA A 5 16.81 33.27 50.52
C ALA A 5 16.81 32.46 51.83
N THR A 6 16.21 33.00 52.90
CA THR A 6 16.04 32.26 54.16
C THR A 6 15.05 31.12 54.02
N LEU A 7 13.94 31.33 53.28
CA LEU A 7 12.97 30.27 52.97
C LEU A 7 13.58 29.14 52.14
N SER A 8 14.35 29.46 51.09
CA SER A 8 15.01 28.43 50.28
C SER A 8 16.00 27.61 51.10
N ALA A 9 16.82 28.26 51.94
CA ALA A 9 17.75 27.58 52.84
C ALA A 9 17.04 26.59 53.79
N VAL A 10 15.91 26.99 54.39
CA VAL A 10 15.10 26.11 55.26
C VAL A 10 14.52 24.91 54.49
N THR A 11 14.11 25.10 53.23
CA THR A 11 13.60 23.99 52.42
C THR A 11 14.69 22.97 52.09
N ASP A 12 15.91 23.43 51.82
CA ASP A 12 17.03 22.55 51.49
C ASP A 12 17.55 21.80 52.72
N GLU A 13 17.56 22.43 53.91
CA GLU A 13 17.81 21.74 55.18
C GLU A 13 16.78 20.64 55.48
N ARG A 14 15.49 20.89 55.21
CA ARG A 14 14.43 19.89 55.39
C ARG A 14 14.61 18.72 54.44
N LYS A 15 14.90 18.98 53.16
CA LYS A 15 15.19 17.94 52.16
C LYS A 15 16.39 17.09 52.58
N ALA A 16 17.48 17.72 53.05
CA ALA A 16 18.67 17.02 53.53
C ALA A 16 18.37 16.13 54.76
N ARG A 17 17.56 16.60 55.71
CA ARG A 17 17.10 15.77 56.85
C ARG A 17 16.30 14.56 56.38
N LEU A 18 15.36 14.75 55.46
CA LEU A 18 14.53 13.65 54.93
C LEU A 18 15.36 12.62 54.16
N ALA A 19 16.37 13.04 53.39
CA ALA A 19 17.28 12.13 52.69
C ALA A 19 18.09 11.27 53.68
N LYS A 20 18.59 11.86 54.78
CA LYS A 20 19.27 11.13 55.85
C LYS A 20 18.36 10.07 56.50
N LEU A 21 17.10 10.41 56.77
CA LEU A 21 16.12 9.45 57.32
C LEU A 21 15.77 8.33 56.32
N LYS A 22 15.65 8.64 55.03
CA LYS A 22 15.42 7.63 53.98
C LYS A 22 16.58 6.64 53.87
N ASN A 23 17.82 7.11 54.02
CA ASN A 23 18.99 6.24 54.02
C ASN A 23 19.08 5.37 55.28
N LEU A 24 18.61 5.87 56.43
CA LEU A 24 18.54 5.10 57.67
C LEU A 24 17.50 3.96 57.58
N LYS A 25 16.31 4.22 57.02
CA LYS A 25 15.29 3.18 56.80
C LYS A 25 15.75 2.07 55.86
N ARG A 26 16.63 2.37 54.89
CA ARG A 26 17.17 1.38 53.94
C ARG A 26 18.37 0.60 54.47
N LYS A 27 18.90 0.99 55.65
CA LYS A 27 20.08 0.40 56.30
C LYS A 27 19.76 -0.33 57.60
N GLN A 28 18.49 -0.59 57.90
CA GLN A 28 18.19 -1.63 58.88
C GLN A 28 18.51 -2.99 58.25
N PRO A 29 19.50 -3.75 58.75
CA PRO A 29 19.73 -5.10 58.30
C PRO A 29 18.54 -5.97 58.75
N ALA A 30 17.94 -6.66 57.80
CA ALA A 30 17.01 -7.74 58.08
C ALA A 30 17.83 -8.97 58.49
N ASP A 31 18.33 -8.98 59.71
CA ASP A 31 18.92 -10.16 60.35
C ASP A 31 18.04 -10.53 61.55
N GLU A 32 17.16 -11.52 61.36
CA GLU A 32 16.98 -12.64 62.29
C GLU A 32 15.93 -13.64 61.75
N ILE A 33 16.37 -14.90 61.66
CA ILE A 33 15.63 -16.17 61.49
C ILE A 33 15.32 -16.61 60.05
N VAL A 34 16.31 -17.31 59.45
CA VAL A 34 16.09 -18.33 58.42
C VAL A 34 15.98 -19.69 59.12
N ALA A 35 14.87 -20.40 58.90
CA ALA A 35 14.72 -21.84 59.15
C ALA A 35 14.39 -22.54 57.82
N PRO A 36 14.90 -23.76 57.56
CA PRO A 36 15.00 -24.32 56.22
C PRO A 36 13.74 -25.05 55.74
N GLU A 37 13.61 -25.08 54.41
CA GLU A 37 12.86 -26.00 53.54
C GLU A 37 11.73 -26.85 54.17
N SER A 38 10.49 -26.51 53.81
CA SER A 38 9.41 -27.48 53.72
C SER A 38 8.94 -27.52 52.27
N GLU A 39 9.12 -28.67 51.64
CA GLU A 39 8.61 -29.04 50.33
C GLU A 39 7.15 -28.60 50.18
N ARG A 40 6.89 -27.58 49.34
CA ARG A 40 5.53 -27.30 48.89
C ARG A 40 5.29 -28.10 47.62
N ALA A 41 4.71 -29.28 47.85
CA ALA A 41 4.15 -30.15 46.84
C ALA A 41 3.27 -29.39 45.83
N ALA A 42 3.29 -29.94 44.62
CA ALA A 42 2.42 -29.70 43.47
C ALA A 42 1.18 -28.82 43.70
N SER A 43 1.04 -27.83 42.83
CA SER A 43 -0.15 -27.00 42.63
C SER A 43 -1.45 -27.82 42.60
N PRO A 44 -2.43 -27.54 43.48
CA PRO A 44 -3.79 -28.05 43.32
C PRO A 44 -4.54 -27.27 42.21
N PRO A 45 -5.65 -27.82 41.67
CA PRO A 45 -6.35 -27.27 40.51
C PRO A 45 -6.92 -25.88 40.79
N THR A 46 -7.04 -25.07 39.73
CA THR A 46 -7.51 -23.68 39.74
C THR A 46 -8.86 -23.52 40.43
N GLU A 47 -8.84 -23.25 41.73
CA GLU A 47 -10.01 -22.78 42.46
C GLU A 47 -10.41 -21.40 41.93
N PRO A 48 -11.72 -21.09 41.82
CA PRO A 48 -12.15 -19.77 41.39
C PRO A 48 -11.57 -18.73 42.35
N ASP A 49 -10.95 -17.70 41.80
CA ASP A 49 -10.29 -16.64 42.56
C ASP A 49 -11.33 -15.87 43.39
N VAL A 50 -11.55 -16.33 44.63
CA VAL A 50 -12.50 -15.78 45.59
C VAL A 50 -12.27 -14.30 45.87
N THR A 51 -11.06 -13.80 45.60
CA THR A 51 -10.73 -12.39 45.72
C THR A 51 -11.56 -11.53 44.77
N LYS A 52 -11.87 -12.00 43.55
CA LYS A 52 -12.71 -11.30 42.58
C LYS A 52 -14.19 -11.26 43.01
N LEU A 53 -14.65 -12.29 43.73
CA LEU A 53 -16.03 -12.36 44.26
C LEU A 53 -16.26 -11.38 45.42
N HIS A 54 -15.26 -11.20 46.29
CA HIS A 54 -15.41 -10.45 47.54
C HIS A 54 -14.80 -9.04 47.52
N LEU A 55 -13.83 -8.79 46.63
CA LEU A 55 -13.19 -7.48 46.48
C LEU A 55 -13.66 -6.84 45.17
N SER A 56 -14.90 -6.35 45.16
CA SER A 56 -15.36 -5.50 44.06
C SER A 56 -14.58 -4.18 44.14
N GLY A 57 -13.51 -4.06 43.37
CA GLY A 57 -12.72 -2.84 43.24
C GLY A 57 -13.61 -1.73 42.69
N ARG A 58 -14.27 -0.97 43.57
CA ARG A 58 -15.31 0.02 43.22
C ARG A 58 -14.90 0.87 42.01
N ASN A 59 -13.68 1.39 42.07
CA ASN A 59 -13.03 2.16 41.00
C ASN A 59 -11.71 1.52 40.53
N TYR A 60 -11.38 0.29 40.91
CA TYR A 60 -10.10 -0.34 40.56
C TYR A 60 -10.35 -1.60 39.76
N ASP A 61 -9.77 -1.65 38.57
CA ASP A 61 -9.78 -2.84 37.75
C ASP A 61 -8.49 -3.65 38.01
N PRO A 62 -8.60 -4.88 38.53
CA PRO A 62 -7.45 -5.72 38.83
C PRO A 62 -6.68 -6.17 37.58
N GLU A 63 -7.29 -6.18 36.40
CA GLU A 63 -6.65 -6.63 35.16
C GLU A 63 -5.74 -5.54 34.60
N THR A 64 -6.27 -4.33 34.44
CA THR A 64 -5.51 -3.15 34.03
C THR A 64 -4.67 -2.53 35.14
N ARG A 65 -4.81 -3.04 36.38
CA ARG A 65 -4.21 -2.52 37.61
C ARG A 65 -4.37 -1.00 37.76
N GLY A 66 -5.50 -0.47 37.32
CA GLY A 66 -5.73 0.96 37.20
C GLY A 66 -7.13 1.38 37.63
N PRO A 67 -7.43 2.69 37.55
CA PRO A 67 -8.79 3.17 37.71
C PRO A 67 -9.70 2.54 36.66
N LYS A 68 -10.87 2.04 37.08
CA LYS A 68 -11.89 1.53 36.17
C LYS A 68 -12.34 2.65 35.25
N LEU A 69 -11.92 2.60 33.99
CA LEU A 69 -12.38 3.49 32.94
C LEU A 69 -13.78 3.00 32.55
N GLY A 70 -14.77 3.90 32.49
CA GLY A 70 -16.19 3.55 32.31
C GLY A 70 -16.55 2.92 30.95
N PHE A 71 -15.56 2.53 30.16
CA PHE A 71 -15.67 1.87 28.88
C PHE A 71 -14.57 0.80 28.76
N GLU A 72 -14.92 -0.38 28.26
CA GLU A 72 -13.97 -1.49 28.04
C GLU A 72 -13.26 -1.37 26.68
N ALA A 73 -13.97 -0.85 25.68
CA ALA A 73 -13.45 -0.56 24.34
C ALA A 73 -13.44 0.96 24.09
N PRO A 74 -12.51 1.49 23.28
CA PRO A 74 -12.55 2.88 22.87
C PRO A 74 -13.89 3.16 22.16
N PRO A 75 -14.58 4.27 22.49
CA PRO A 75 -15.88 4.61 21.89
C PRO A 75 -15.87 4.78 20.36
N THR A 76 -14.69 4.80 19.76
CA THR A 76 -14.46 4.95 18.32
C THR A 76 -14.38 3.61 17.58
N GLN A 77 -14.34 2.46 18.29
CA GLN A 77 -14.13 1.14 17.67
C GLN A 77 -15.33 0.64 16.85
N ASP A 78 -16.55 1.00 17.25
CA ASP A 78 -17.78 0.55 16.61
C ASP A 78 -18.42 1.63 15.72
N LEU A 79 -17.67 2.67 15.36
CA LEU A 79 -18.17 3.71 14.45
C LEU A 79 -18.06 3.23 13.01
N GLU A 80 -19.21 3.10 12.34
CA GLU A 80 -19.28 2.77 10.90
C GLU A 80 -18.74 3.91 10.03
N ASN A 81 -18.81 5.16 10.53
CA ASN A 81 -18.33 6.34 9.83
C ASN A 81 -16.99 6.79 10.39
N PRO A 82 -16.05 7.25 9.54
CA PRO A 82 -14.77 7.79 10.00
C PRO A 82 -14.98 8.98 10.93
N THR A 83 -14.10 9.10 11.90
CA THR A 83 -14.11 10.25 12.82
C THR A 83 -13.74 11.54 12.09
N LEU A 84 -14.17 12.68 12.62
CA LEU A 84 -13.81 13.98 12.04
C LEU A 84 -12.29 14.20 11.99
N GLU A 85 -11.57 13.63 12.95
CA GLU A 85 -10.10 13.69 13.00
C GLU A 85 -9.46 12.90 11.86
N GLU A 86 -9.97 11.70 11.56
CA GLU A 86 -9.51 10.89 10.42
C GLU A 86 -9.80 11.59 9.09
N LEU A 87 -11.01 12.12 8.92
CA LEU A 87 -11.36 12.89 7.71
C LEU A 87 -10.48 14.14 7.55
N ALA A 88 -10.16 14.83 8.66
CA ALA A 88 -9.26 15.96 8.63
C ALA A 88 -7.84 15.56 8.22
N ALA A 89 -7.36 14.41 8.72
CA ALA A 89 -6.04 13.87 8.35
C ALA A 89 -5.97 13.48 6.86
N ASP A 90 -7.03 12.88 6.31
CA ASP A 90 -7.12 12.55 4.89
C ASP A 90 -7.10 13.81 4.01
N ILE A 91 -7.87 14.84 4.39
CA ILE A 91 -7.88 16.13 3.68
C ILE A 91 -6.50 16.79 3.74
N GLU A 92 -5.82 16.76 4.89
CA GLU A 92 -4.47 17.30 5.03
C GLU A 92 -3.48 16.56 4.11
N ALA A 93 -3.56 15.23 4.03
CA ALA A 93 -2.73 14.42 3.16
C ALA A 93 -2.96 14.77 1.67
N ASP A 94 -4.22 14.88 1.25
CA ASP A 94 -4.59 15.27 -0.12
C ASP A 94 -4.08 16.67 -0.48
N VAL A 95 -4.26 17.64 0.41
CA VAL A 95 -3.79 19.01 0.21
C VAL A 95 -2.26 19.03 0.10
N LYS A 96 -1.57 18.26 0.93
CA LYS A 96 -0.10 18.17 0.90
C LYS A 96 0.42 17.51 -0.38
N GLN A 97 -0.27 16.49 -0.90
CA GLN A 97 0.07 15.86 -2.17
C GLN A 97 -0.11 16.85 -3.33
N LYS A 98 -1.26 17.51 -3.41
CA LYS A 98 -1.53 18.53 -4.44
C LYS A 98 -0.53 19.69 -4.38
N ALA A 99 -0.23 20.19 -3.19
CA ALA A 99 0.77 21.24 -3.01
C ALA A 99 2.17 20.78 -3.44
N ALA A 100 2.52 19.51 -3.25
CA ALA A 100 3.78 18.95 -3.72
C ALA A 100 3.80 18.84 -5.25
N GLU A 101 2.72 18.41 -5.89
CA GLU A 101 2.58 18.35 -7.36
C GLU A 101 2.65 19.76 -7.98
N GLU A 102 1.87 20.70 -7.45
CA GLU A 102 1.90 22.11 -7.90
C GLU A 102 3.29 22.71 -7.70
N ALA A 103 4.00 22.42 -6.61
CA ALA A 103 5.38 22.87 -6.43
C ALA A 103 6.38 22.26 -7.44
N GLN A 104 6.09 21.06 -7.97
CA GLN A 104 6.88 20.47 -9.06
C GLN A 104 6.57 21.13 -10.41
N ASP A 105 5.34 21.60 -10.60
CA ASP A 105 4.89 22.29 -11.82
C ASP A 105 5.25 23.79 -11.79
N ASP A 106 5.29 24.40 -10.61
CA ASP A 106 5.78 25.75 -10.31
C ASP A 106 7.30 25.87 -10.33
N LYS A 107 8.02 24.85 -10.85
CA LYS A 107 9.40 25.02 -11.32
C LYS A 107 9.41 26.20 -12.29
N GLY A 108 9.89 27.33 -11.76
CA GLY A 108 9.68 28.67 -12.29
C GLY A 108 9.60 28.72 -13.81
N ILE A 109 8.56 29.40 -14.30
CA ILE A 109 8.28 29.62 -15.71
C ILE A 109 9.60 29.93 -16.44
N ASP A 110 10.06 28.96 -17.23
CA ASP A 110 11.33 29.05 -17.91
C ASP A 110 11.25 30.18 -18.94
N LEU A 111 11.91 31.30 -18.64
CA LEU A 111 11.91 32.51 -19.48
C LEU A 111 12.42 32.23 -20.91
N PHE A 112 13.19 31.16 -21.12
CA PHE A 112 13.62 30.75 -22.44
C PHE A 112 12.52 30.05 -23.25
N LYS A 113 11.54 29.40 -22.59
CA LYS A 113 10.35 28.84 -23.25
C LYS A 113 9.34 29.91 -23.64
N LEU A 114 9.30 31.02 -22.89
CA LEU A 114 8.42 32.18 -23.09
C LEU A 114 8.94 33.18 -24.14
N GLN A 115 10.09 32.91 -24.76
CA GLN A 115 10.62 33.72 -25.86
C GLN A 115 9.57 33.92 -26.97
N PRO A 116 9.59 35.08 -27.67
CA PRO A 116 8.66 35.35 -28.75
C PRO A 116 8.74 34.25 -29.81
N LYS A 117 7.64 33.52 -29.97
CA LYS A 117 7.52 32.44 -30.95
C LYS A 117 7.33 33.02 -32.36
N LYS A 118 7.51 32.19 -33.38
CA LYS A 118 7.23 32.56 -34.78
C LYS A 118 5.77 33.00 -34.93
N PRO A 119 5.43 33.98 -35.78
CA PRO A 119 4.04 34.43 -35.96
C PRO A 119 3.04 33.29 -36.26
N ASN A 120 3.46 32.29 -37.04
CA ASN A 120 2.61 31.15 -37.42
C ASN A 120 2.62 29.98 -36.42
N TRP A 121 3.23 30.14 -35.24
CA TRP A 121 3.34 29.04 -34.27
C TRP A 121 1.98 28.57 -33.75
N ASP A 122 1.08 29.53 -33.53
CA ASP A 122 -0.27 29.28 -33.05
C ASP A 122 -1.11 28.60 -34.13
N LEU A 123 -1.00 29.06 -35.38
CA LEU A 123 -1.61 28.41 -36.53
C LEU A 123 -1.16 26.96 -36.66
N LYS A 124 0.14 26.70 -36.48
CA LYS A 124 0.66 25.33 -36.50
C LYS A 124 0.05 24.50 -35.38
N ARG A 125 0.00 25.01 -34.13
CA ARG A 125 -0.56 24.28 -32.99
C ARG A 125 -2.03 23.93 -33.20
N ASP A 126 -2.82 24.88 -33.68
CA ASP A 126 -4.26 24.68 -33.89
C ASP A 126 -4.55 23.79 -35.10
N LEU A 127 -3.70 23.84 -36.12
CA LEU A 127 -3.75 22.93 -37.26
C LEU A 127 -3.33 21.51 -36.86
N GLU A 128 -2.31 21.36 -36.01
CA GLU A 128 -1.84 20.07 -35.48
C GLU A 128 -2.96 19.32 -34.76
N LYS A 129 -3.72 20.00 -33.88
CA LYS A 129 -4.88 19.41 -33.19
C LYS A 129 -5.95 18.87 -34.14
N LYS A 130 -6.18 19.57 -35.25
CA LYS A 130 -7.15 19.13 -36.29
C LYS A 130 -6.59 17.98 -37.11
N LEU A 131 -5.30 18.04 -37.43
CA LEU A 131 -4.60 16.98 -38.14
C LEU A 131 -4.52 15.70 -37.31
N GLU A 132 -4.38 15.75 -35.98
CA GLU A 132 -4.32 14.56 -35.13
C GLU A 132 -5.51 13.61 -35.36
N ILE A 133 -6.73 14.16 -35.34
CA ILE A 133 -7.96 13.39 -35.61
C ILE A 133 -7.98 12.86 -37.06
N LEU A 134 -7.45 13.63 -38.02
CA LEU A 134 -7.37 13.23 -39.42
C LEU A 134 -6.28 12.18 -39.67
N ASN A 135 -5.16 12.25 -38.98
CA ASN A 135 -4.02 11.36 -39.08
C ASN A 135 -4.45 9.96 -38.64
N VAL A 136 -5.18 9.82 -37.53
CA VAL A 136 -5.75 8.52 -37.11
C VAL A 136 -6.62 7.91 -38.21
N ARG A 137 -7.45 8.70 -38.89
CA ARG A 137 -8.29 8.20 -39.99
C ARG A 137 -7.46 7.85 -41.22
N THR A 138 -6.44 8.66 -41.52
CA THR A 138 -5.52 8.45 -42.63
C THR A 138 -4.71 7.18 -42.43
N ASP A 139 -4.16 6.96 -41.24
CA ASP A 139 -3.41 5.76 -40.87
C ASP A 139 -4.29 4.51 -40.95
N ASN A 140 -5.53 4.60 -40.48
CA ASN A 140 -6.52 3.53 -40.64
C ASN A 140 -6.84 3.24 -42.11
N ALA A 141 -6.96 4.28 -42.95
CA ALA A 141 -7.20 4.12 -44.39
C ALA A 141 -5.98 3.51 -45.09
N ILE A 142 -4.77 3.94 -44.73
CA ILE A 142 -3.51 3.36 -45.21
C ILE A 142 -3.45 1.88 -44.82
N ALA A 143 -3.74 1.53 -43.57
CA ALA A 143 -3.75 0.15 -43.10
C ALA A 143 -4.76 -0.72 -43.88
N LYS A 144 -5.96 -0.19 -44.19
CA LYS A 144 -6.95 -0.87 -45.03
C LYS A 144 -6.43 -1.09 -46.46
N LEU A 145 -5.88 -0.05 -47.10
CA LEU A 145 -5.31 -0.15 -48.44
C LEU A 145 -4.16 -1.15 -48.52
N VAL A 146 -3.28 -1.17 -47.52
CA VAL A 146 -2.19 -2.14 -47.43
C VAL A 146 -2.73 -3.55 -47.28
N ARG A 147 -3.74 -3.78 -46.43
CA ARG A 147 -4.40 -5.08 -46.29
C ARG A 147 -5.04 -5.54 -47.60
N GLU A 148 -5.76 -4.66 -48.29
CA GLU A 148 -6.38 -4.97 -49.59
C GLU A 148 -5.32 -5.32 -50.65
N ARG A 149 -4.22 -4.57 -50.70
CA ARG A 149 -3.12 -4.86 -51.64
C ARG A 149 -2.44 -6.20 -51.35
N ILE A 150 -2.15 -6.51 -50.09
CA ILE A 150 -1.53 -7.78 -49.70
C ILE A 150 -2.47 -8.95 -50.00
N THR A 151 -3.74 -8.85 -49.60
CA THR A 151 -4.72 -9.91 -49.86
C THR A 151 -5.02 -10.07 -51.35
N GLY A 152 -5.06 -8.99 -52.11
CA GLY A 152 -5.18 -9.02 -53.57
C GLY A 152 -3.98 -9.70 -54.23
N ALA A 153 -2.76 -9.37 -53.82
CA ALA A 153 -1.56 -10.03 -54.29
C ALA A 153 -1.54 -11.53 -53.94
N GLN A 154 -1.92 -11.91 -52.72
CA GLN A 154 -2.05 -13.31 -52.29
C GLN A 154 -3.13 -14.06 -53.09
N LYS A 155 -4.29 -13.45 -53.34
CA LYS A 155 -5.34 -14.03 -54.19
C LYS A 155 -4.87 -14.23 -55.63
N ALA A 156 -4.13 -13.26 -56.19
CA ALA A 156 -3.56 -13.40 -57.52
C ALA A 156 -2.52 -14.53 -57.58
N VAL A 157 -1.65 -14.65 -56.58
CA VAL A 157 -0.66 -15.73 -56.48
C VAL A 157 -1.33 -17.09 -56.30
N THR A 158 -2.34 -17.20 -55.44
CA THR A 158 -3.09 -18.46 -55.23
C THR A 158 -3.89 -18.85 -56.46
N GLN A 159 -4.55 -17.92 -57.16
CA GLN A 159 -5.21 -18.20 -58.43
C GLN A 159 -4.21 -18.62 -59.51
N ALA A 160 -3.06 -17.95 -59.63
CA ALA A 160 -2.00 -18.37 -60.55
C ALA A 160 -1.48 -19.79 -60.21
N LYS A 161 -1.29 -20.09 -58.91
CA LYS A 161 -0.86 -21.41 -58.44
C LYS A 161 -1.94 -22.48 -58.61
N GLN A 162 -3.22 -22.14 -58.53
CA GLN A 162 -4.34 -23.06 -58.75
C GLN A 162 -4.53 -23.40 -60.24
N VAL A 163 -4.29 -22.42 -61.12
CA VAL A 163 -4.24 -22.63 -62.58
C VAL A 163 -3.03 -23.50 -62.97
N GLU A 164 -1.90 -23.37 -62.28
CA GLU A 164 -0.73 -24.26 -62.49
C GLU A 164 -0.91 -25.65 -61.86
N ALA A 165 -1.53 -25.75 -60.67
CA ALA A 165 -1.77 -27.01 -59.97
C ALA A 165 -2.77 -27.92 -60.72
N GLY A 166 -3.71 -27.35 -61.48
CA GLY A 166 -4.55 -28.11 -62.42
C GLY A 166 -3.78 -28.76 -63.58
N SER A 167 -2.49 -28.43 -63.74
CA SER A 167 -1.60 -28.95 -64.80
C SER A 167 -0.51 -29.89 -64.27
N ARG A 168 -0.23 -29.90 -62.95
CA ARG A 168 0.78 -30.79 -62.33
C ARG A 168 0.37 -31.18 -60.92
N GLU A 169 -0.37 -32.29 -60.82
CA GLU A 169 -0.52 -33.06 -59.58
C GLU A 169 0.77 -33.87 -59.37
N GLY A 170 1.64 -33.36 -58.50
CA GLY A 170 2.93 -33.99 -58.20
C GLY A 170 3.80 -33.15 -57.27
N ASP A 171 3.55 -33.31 -55.97
CA ASP A 171 4.52 -33.27 -54.88
C ASP A 171 5.36 -31.97 -54.68
N ALA A 172 4.94 -31.11 -53.73
CA ALA A 172 5.83 -30.18 -53.03
C ALA A 172 5.14 -29.60 -51.78
N ALA A 173 5.38 -30.22 -50.63
CA ALA A 173 5.04 -29.71 -49.31
C ALA A 173 5.84 -28.42 -49.00
N GLY A 174 5.27 -27.27 -49.36
CA GLY A 174 5.74 -25.96 -48.92
C GLY A 174 4.96 -25.54 -47.68
N ILE A 175 5.63 -25.49 -46.53
CA ILE A 175 5.05 -25.08 -45.24
C ILE A 175 4.43 -23.68 -45.37
N ASP A 176 3.11 -23.60 -45.20
CA ASP A 176 2.34 -22.36 -45.31
C ASP A 176 2.65 -21.41 -44.15
N GLY A 177 3.18 -20.22 -44.45
CA GLY A 177 3.47 -19.19 -43.44
C GLY A 177 2.24 -18.69 -42.67
N ILE A 178 1.04 -18.92 -43.19
CA ILE A 178 -0.23 -18.59 -42.51
C ILE A 178 -0.49 -19.56 -41.36
N ALA A 179 -0.18 -20.85 -41.54
CA ALA A 179 -0.26 -21.84 -40.48
C ALA A 179 0.76 -21.55 -39.35
N LEU A 180 1.90 -20.95 -39.68
CA LEU A 180 2.88 -20.51 -38.67
C LEU A 180 2.35 -19.33 -37.85
N VAL A 181 1.73 -18.34 -38.49
CA VAL A 181 1.16 -17.16 -37.79
C VAL A 181 -0.07 -17.54 -36.96
N GLU A 182 -0.94 -18.40 -37.48
CA GLU A 182 -2.05 -18.96 -36.68
C GLU A 182 -1.54 -19.83 -35.53
N GLY A 183 -0.50 -20.63 -35.76
CA GLY A 183 0.14 -21.42 -34.71
C GLY A 183 0.77 -20.56 -33.60
N VAL A 184 1.37 -19.41 -33.94
CA VAL A 184 1.90 -18.46 -32.95
C VAL A 184 0.77 -17.83 -32.14
N ARG A 185 -0.34 -17.47 -32.79
CA ARG A 185 -1.49 -16.85 -32.11
C ARG A 185 -2.23 -17.82 -31.18
N VAL A 186 -2.28 -19.10 -31.56
CA VAL A 186 -2.82 -20.18 -30.70
C VAL A 186 -1.92 -20.38 -29.50
N ARG A 187 -0.59 -20.45 -29.69
CA ARG A 187 0.37 -20.58 -28.59
C ARG A 187 0.32 -19.41 -27.61
N GLU A 188 0.21 -18.18 -28.11
CA GLU A 188 0.11 -16.99 -27.24
C GLU A 188 -1.15 -17.01 -26.38
N ARG A 189 -2.26 -17.57 -26.90
CA ARG A 189 -3.51 -17.74 -26.15
C ARG A 189 -3.41 -18.83 -25.09
N GLU A 190 -2.82 -19.98 -25.45
CA GLU A 190 -2.58 -21.09 -24.51
C GLU A 190 -1.67 -20.64 -23.35
N GLU A 191 -0.59 -19.89 -23.63
CA GLU A 191 0.30 -19.34 -22.59
C GLU A 191 -0.35 -18.28 -21.69
N GLU A 192 -1.41 -17.60 -22.14
CA GLU A 192 -2.18 -16.66 -21.32
C GLU A 192 -3.16 -17.40 -20.41
N ASP A 193 -3.82 -18.45 -20.94
CA ASP A 193 -4.74 -19.29 -20.17
C ASP A 193 -3.97 -20.10 -19.09
N GLU A 194 -2.81 -20.68 -19.40
CA GLU A 194 -1.95 -21.35 -18.42
C GLU A 194 -1.47 -20.41 -17.30
N ARG A 195 -1.21 -19.13 -17.63
CA ARG A 195 -0.84 -18.12 -16.62
C ARG A 195 -2.00 -17.77 -15.70
N ARG A 196 -3.24 -17.84 -16.19
CA ARG A 196 -4.44 -17.62 -15.37
C ARG A 196 -4.70 -18.82 -14.48
N GLU A 197 -4.66 -20.03 -15.02
CA GLU A 197 -4.83 -21.26 -14.24
C GLU A 197 -3.78 -21.36 -13.12
N LYS A 198 -2.53 -20.99 -13.40
CA LYS A 198 -1.48 -20.96 -12.37
C LYS A 198 -1.70 -19.90 -11.29
N ALA A 199 -2.26 -18.74 -11.64
CA ALA A 199 -2.63 -17.73 -10.66
C ALA A 199 -3.79 -18.20 -9.76
N ASP A 200 -4.77 -18.87 -10.36
CA ASP A 200 -5.91 -19.44 -9.63
C ASP A 200 -5.46 -20.60 -8.70
N GLU A 201 -4.52 -21.45 -9.12
CA GLU A 201 -3.91 -22.49 -8.27
C GLU A 201 -3.09 -21.89 -7.10
N GLU A 202 -2.31 -20.83 -7.35
CA GLU A 202 -1.54 -20.15 -6.31
C GLU A 202 -2.46 -19.45 -5.28
N ASP A 203 -3.60 -18.92 -5.70
CA ASP A 203 -4.61 -18.34 -4.80
C ASP A 203 -5.37 -19.40 -3.99
N GLU A 204 -5.63 -20.60 -4.55
CA GLU A 204 -6.22 -21.73 -3.81
C GLU A 204 -5.25 -22.31 -2.76
N ASP A 205 -3.96 -22.42 -3.06
CA ASP A 205 -2.93 -22.89 -2.12
C ASP A 205 -2.67 -21.89 -0.97
N LEU A 206 -2.94 -20.59 -1.18
CA LEU A 206 -2.85 -19.56 -0.16
C LEU A 206 -4.11 -19.48 0.74
N ALA A 207 -5.20 -20.11 0.34
CA ALA A 207 -6.49 -20.12 1.06
C ALA A 207 -6.68 -21.33 1.99
N VAL A 208 -5.72 -22.26 2.04
CA VAL A 208 -5.68 -23.45 2.93
C VAL A 208 -4.69 -23.25 4.09
#